data_AF-S8DMT6-F1
#
_entry.id   AF-S8DMT6-F1
#
_cell.length_a   1.000
_cell.length_b   1.000
_cell.length_c   1.000
_cell.angle_alpha   90.00
_cell.angle_beta   90.00
_cell.angle_gamma   90.00
#
_symmetry.space_group_name_H-M   'P 1'
#
loop_
_entity.id
_entity.type
_entity.pdbx_description
1 polymer ?
#
loop_
_entity_poly.entity_id
_entity_poly.type
_entity_poly.pdbx_seq_one_letter_code
_entity_poly.pdbx_strand_id
1 'polypeptide(L)'
;LTVAQIWSSQVQAKSLRVTKNTFQDWISMASKFVHVAGGGSVYVLILVAVQNLRIPLGGVDGHAARHIGNMLRHPDEVLDSPSGRMVRNIVIPAISRLRTQSPLPIKLLIPANQLARVGANNQSLCGDLDLSDRFFDNLKLNSFHLVARSRAAWEACYSQCTSSLSSEAHMMSPMPSCDDARLSVLSPLSSLSPLSSLSPLSSLSSLSDLSLPSTPPLSTVPHNVHIIRTRYDAGSAANKKQPTHIHDRDKNMQWTEEERLQANDAKVPASLEELEYELQQTHSSGAKSDPARYVQIPMNLVKDTLTIRGIDNILLACISTAMPEALRHDLEERLLACFDMDPLTDRDSSASPSGKATFEALHFSWYNRHCTKGNDAPVDVQPDMLKRVGCSRTNHNQFIPYVSKDVTDHAQVYQLVKKILRDVFDWLADKAKGVLPHEYARLEATACLLPDHSSSAVHPFGGLVLNFNIASRAH
;
A
#
# COMPACT_ATOMS: atom_id res chain seq x y z
N LEU A 1 -6.92 -18.60 5.40
CA LEU A 1 -7.94 -17.54 5.56
C LEU A 1 -7.31 -16.23 5.15
N THR A 2 -8.00 -15.42 4.34
CA THR A 2 -7.61 -14.03 4.06
C THR A 2 -7.82 -13.16 5.29
N VAL A 3 -7.22 -11.97 5.35
CA VAL A 3 -7.44 -11.01 6.44
C VAL A 3 -8.93 -10.67 6.58
N ALA A 4 -9.65 -10.51 5.46
CA ALA A 4 -11.09 -10.29 5.45
C ALA A 4 -11.89 -11.47 6.07
N GLN A 5 -11.50 -12.71 5.77
CA GLN A 5 -12.13 -13.90 6.35
C GLN A 5 -11.85 -14.01 7.85
N ILE A 6 -10.64 -13.65 8.30
CA ILE A 6 -10.29 -13.60 9.72
C ILE A 6 -11.11 -12.53 10.43
N TRP A 7 -11.21 -11.33 9.86
CA TRP A 7 -12.03 -10.26 10.43
C TRP A 7 -13.49 -10.69 10.59
N SER A 8 -14.09 -11.25 9.53
CA SER A 8 -15.49 -11.68 9.55
C SER A 8 -15.73 -12.78 10.61
N SER A 9 -14.86 -13.78 10.68
CA SER A 9 -15.03 -14.94 11.56
C SER A 9 -14.60 -14.73 13.01
N GLN A 10 -13.67 -13.81 13.30
CA GLN A 10 -13.06 -13.65 14.63
C GLN A 10 -13.33 -12.29 15.27
N VAL A 11 -13.51 -11.24 14.48
CA VAL A 11 -13.66 -9.87 14.97
C VAL A 11 -15.12 -9.44 14.91
N GLN A 12 -15.72 -9.50 13.71
CA GLN A 12 -17.10 -9.14 13.49
C GLN A 12 -18.06 -10.09 14.22
N ALA A 13 -17.82 -11.40 14.13
CA ALA A 13 -18.63 -12.40 14.83
C ALA A 13 -18.64 -12.27 16.36
N LYS A 14 -17.62 -11.61 16.93
CA LYS A 14 -17.53 -11.33 18.38
C LYS A 14 -18.04 -9.93 18.74
N SER A 15 -18.71 -9.24 17.80
CA SER A 15 -19.24 -7.89 17.96
C SER A 15 -18.20 -6.87 18.44
N LEU A 16 -16.92 -7.07 18.11
CA LEU A 16 -15.88 -6.09 18.39
C LEU A 16 -16.12 -4.87 17.48
N ARG A 17 -16.06 -3.65 18.05
CA ARG A 17 -16.26 -2.38 17.33
C ARG A 17 -15.07 -1.98 16.44
N VAL A 18 -14.45 -2.96 15.79
CA VAL A 18 -13.29 -2.75 14.90
C VAL A 18 -13.73 -2.95 13.47
N THR A 19 -13.63 -1.90 12.66
CA THR A 19 -13.95 -1.98 11.23
C THR A 19 -12.97 -2.90 10.50
N LYS A 20 -13.37 -3.42 9.34
CA LYS A 20 -12.48 -4.24 8.50
C LYS A 20 -11.21 -3.49 8.12
N ASN A 21 -11.34 -2.20 7.80
CA ASN A 21 -10.23 -1.33 7.41
C ASN A 21 -9.25 -1.13 8.56
N THR A 22 -9.75 -0.80 9.76
CA THR A 22 -8.91 -0.68 10.96
C THR A 22 -8.17 -1.98 11.27
N PHE A 23 -8.85 -3.13 11.13
CA PHE A 23 -8.20 -4.42 11.32
C PHE A 23 -7.12 -4.70 10.28
N GLN A 24 -7.37 -4.37 9.01
CA GLN A 24 -6.37 -4.47 7.94
C GLN A 24 -5.15 -3.58 8.23
N ASP A 25 -5.37 -2.35 8.69
CA ASP A 25 -4.31 -1.41 9.07
C ASP A 25 -3.47 -1.95 10.23
N TRP A 26 -4.10 -2.60 11.22
CA TRP A 26 -3.37 -3.27 12.31
C TRP A 26 -2.51 -4.43 11.83
N ILE A 27 -3.03 -5.26 10.92
CA ILE A 27 -2.27 -6.40 10.37
C ILE A 27 -1.10 -5.90 9.51
N SER A 28 -1.34 -4.90 8.65
CA SER A 28 -0.32 -4.23 7.84
C SER A 28 0.75 -3.56 8.71
N MET A 29 0.35 -2.92 9.82
CA MET A 29 1.29 -2.36 10.77
C MET A 29 2.08 -3.46 11.48
N ALA A 30 1.42 -4.51 11.94
CA ALA A 30 2.04 -5.61 12.68
C ALA A 30 3.08 -6.37 11.83
N SER A 31 2.85 -6.57 10.53
CA SER A 31 3.80 -7.25 9.64
C SER A 31 5.16 -6.51 9.58
N LYS A 32 5.16 -5.18 9.67
CA LYS A 32 6.38 -4.36 9.72
C LYS A 32 7.20 -4.65 10.97
N PHE A 33 6.54 -4.69 12.12
CA PHE A 33 7.20 -5.03 13.39
C PHE A 33 7.66 -6.49 13.44
N VAL A 34 6.91 -7.40 12.81
CA VAL A 34 7.31 -8.80 12.65
C VAL A 34 8.61 -8.92 11.87
N HIS A 35 8.78 -8.20 10.75
CA HIS A 35 10.04 -8.23 10.00
C HIS A 35 11.22 -7.71 10.82
N VAL A 36 11.05 -6.60 11.52
CA VAL A 36 12.13 -6.02 12.33
C VAL A 36 12.47 -6.94 13.51
N ALA A 37 11.47 -7.52 14.18
CA ALA A 37 11.68 -8.49 15.26
C ALA A 37 12.31 -9.80 14.78
N GLY A 38 11.88 -10.33 13.64
CA GLY A 38 12.47 -11.51 12.99
C GLY A 38 13.92 -11.25 12.58
N GLY A 39 14.25 -10.04 12.16
CA GLY A 39 15.61 -9.65 11.82
C GLY A 39 16.53 -9.49 13.02
N GLY A 40 16.12 -8.69 14.01
CA GLY A 40 16.91 -8.39 15.20
C GLY A 40 16.71 -9.42 16.31
N SER A 41 15.58 -9.29 16.99
CA SER A 41 14.98 -10.19 17.99
C SER A 41 13.79 -9.42 18.57
N VAL A 42 13.01 -10.00 19.47
CA VAL A 42 11.99 -9.24 20.23
C VAL A 42 12.57 -8.01 20.94
N TYR A 43 13.82 -8.05 21.40
CA TYR A 43 14.46 -6.91 22.10
C TYR A 43 14.64 -5.68 21.21
N VAL A 44 14.68 -5.84 19.88
CA VAL A 44 14.70 -4.68 18.98
C VAL A 44 13.42 -3.85 19.09
N LEU A 45 12.28 -4.47 19.42
CA LEU A 45 11.01 -3.77 19.61
C LEU A 45 11.06 -2.87 20.85
N ILE A 46 11.83 -3.26 21.87
CA ILE A 46 12.08 -2.41 23.05
C ILE A 46 12.90 -1.19 22.65
N LEU A 47 13.95 -1.37 21.84
CA LEU A 47 14.73 -0.24 21.30
C LEU A 47 13.85 0.69 20.45
N VAL A 48 12.99 0.14 19.60
CA VAL A 48 12.02 0.90 18.81
C VAL A 48 11.06 1.69 19.70
N ALA A 49 10.59 1.10 20.80
CA ALA A 49 9.70 1.77 21.74
C ALA A 49 10.41 2.90 22.49
N VAL A 50 11.59 2.64 23.06
CA VAL A 50 12.40 3.63 23.81
C VAL A 50 12.81 4.82 22.94
N GLN A 51 13.06 4.57 21.65
CA GLN A 51 13.41 5.63 20.70
C GLN A 51 12.20 6.30 20.03
N ASN A 52 10.97 6.00 20.47
CA ASN A 52 9.74 6.53 19.90
C ASN A 52 9.59 6.28 18.38
N LEU A 53 10.17 5.18 17.89
CA LEU A 53 10.17 4.83 16.46
C LEU A 53 8.93 4.04 16.03
N ARG A 54 7.96 3.82 16.92
CA ARG A 54 6.70 3.10 16.61
C ARG A 54 5.95 3.75 15.45
N ILE A 55 5.77 5.08 15.48
CA ILE A 55 5.00 5.80 14.45
C ILE A 55 5.77 5.81 13.11
N PRO A 56 7.06 6.20 13.07
CA PRO A 56 7.85 6.13 11.84
C PRO A 56 7.87 4.73 11.22
N LEU A 57 8.13 3.69 12.01
CA LEU A 57 8.17 2.31 11.51
C LEU A 57 6.78 1.79 11.12
N GLY A 58 5.74 2.15 11.86
CA GLY A 58 4.36 1.80 11.51
C GLY A 58 3.88 2.48 10.23
N GLY A 59 4.43 3.65 9.91
CA GLY A 59 4.08 4.46 8.74
C GLY A 59 4.85 4.13 7.46
N VAL A 60 5.93 3.33 7.51
CA VAL A 60 6.66 2.99 6.27
C VAL A 60 5.79 2.14 5.35
N ASP A 61 5.71 2.50 4.08
CA ASP A 61 5.01 1.74 3.05
C ASP A 61 6.02 0.90 2.21
N GLY A 62 5.53 -0.11 1.50
CA GLY A 62 6.38 -0.97 0.66
C GLY A 62 7.27 -1.94 1.45
N HIS A 63 8.50 -2.16 0.98
CA HIS A 63 9.40 -3.24 1.47
C HIS A 63 10.38 -2.79 2.55
N ALA A 64 10.28 -1.55 3.04
CA ALA A 64 11.28 -0.97 3.94
C ALA A 64 11.49 -1.80 5.21
N ALA A 65 10.42 -2.27 5.84
CA ALA A 65 10.51 -3.08 7.06
C ALA A 65 11.22 -4.42 6.84
N ARG A 66 10.95 -5.09 5.71
CA ARG A 66 11.64 -6.33 5.33
C ARG A 66 13.13 -6.10 5.08
N HIS A 67 13.49 -5.01 4.40
CA HIS A 67 14.90 -4.64 4.19
C HIS A 67 15.62 -4.35 5.50
N ILE A 68 14.97 -3.65 6.44
CA ILE A 68 15.50 -3.45 7.79
C ILE A 68 15.68 -4.81 8.49
N GLY A 69 14.69 -5.70 8.38
CA GLY A 69 14.77 -7.06 8.92
C GLY A 69 15.96 -7.84 8.37
N ASN A 70 16.16 -7.86 7.06
CA ASN A 70 17.30 -8.52 6.42
C ASN A 70 18.64 -7.93 6.87
N MET A 71 18.74 -6.60 6.93
CA MET A 71 19.94 -5.89 7.38
C MET A 71 20.27 -6.19 8.85
N LEU A 72 19.25 -6.33 9.71
CA LEU A 72 19.44 -6.76 11.10
C LEU A 72 19.90 -8.22 11.16
N ARG A 73 19.29 -9.10 10.36
CA ARG A 73 19.55 -10.55 10.39
C ARG A 73 20.93 -10.90 9.87
N HIS A 74 21.36 -10.23 8.82
CA HIS A 74 22.64 -10.43 8.15
C HIS A 74 23.26 -9.08 7.79
N PRO A 75 23.85 -8.36 8.77
CA PRO A 75 24.48 -7.08 8.51
C PRO A 75 25.74 -7.29 7.68
N ASP A 76 25.66 -6.94 6.39
CA ASP A 76 26.68 -7.22 5.37
C ASP A 76 28.10 -6.85 5.84
N GLU A 77 28.94 -7.86 5.99
CA GLU A 77 30.34 -7.73 6.39
C GLU A 77 31.23 -7.30 5.22
N VAL A 78 30.83 -7.63 3.98
CA VAL A 78 31.67 -7.49 2.78
C VAL A 78 31.58 -6.08 2.20
N LEU A 79 30.40 -5.45 2.25
CA LEU A 79 30.18 -4.11 1.67
C LEU A 79 30.48 -2.95 2.63
N ASP A 80 30.84 -3.23 3.89
CA ASP A 80 31.05 -2.26 4.97
C ASP A 80 30.10 -1.04 4.92
N SER A 81 28.81 -1.33 4.73
CA SER A 81 27.81 -0.27 4.64
C SER A 81 27.69 0.47 5.98
N PRO A 82 27.45 1.80 5.98
CA PRO A 82 27.25 2.56 7.22
C PRO A 82 26.19 1.95 8.13
N SER A 83 25.08 1.47 7.54
CA SER A 83 24.00 0.82 8.26
C SER A 83 24.41 -0.55 8.81
N GLY A 84 25.15 -1.35 8.06
CA GLY A 84 25.71 -2.63 8.54
C GLY A 84 26.66 -2.44 9.73
N ARG A 85 27.57 -1.46 9.67
CA ARG A 85 28.43 -1.08 10.80
C ARG A 85 27.62 -0.68 12.02
N MET A 86 26.58 0.11 11.83
CA MET A 86 25.71 0.55 12.93
C MET A 86 25.03 -0.65 13.60
N VAL A 87 24.51 -1.60 12.81
CA VAL A 87 23.90 -2.81 13.36
C VAL A 87 24.92 -3.61 14.17
N ARG A 88 26.11 -3.87 13.63
CA ARG A 88 27.16 -4.65 14.32
C ARG A 88 27.71 -3.97 15.56
N ASN A 89 27.95 -2.66 15.51
CA ASN A 89 28.68 -1.95 16.56
C ASN A 89 27.77 -1.36 17.63
N ILE A 90 26.48 -1.17 17.33
CA ILE A 90 25.54 -0.49 18.24
C ILE A 90 24.34 -1.38 18.55
N VAL A 91 23.61 -1.83 17.54
CA VAL A 91 22.32 -2.52 17.74
C VAL A 91 22.51 -3.89 18.37
N ILE A 92 23.37 -4.74 17.80
CA ILE A 92 23.64 -6.09 18.33
C ILE A 92 24.19 -6.05 19.76
N PRO A 93 25.21 -5.22 20.09
CA PRO A 93 25.69 -5.08 21.47
C PRO A 93 24.63 -4.57 22.44
N ALA A 94 23.77 -3.63 22.01
CA ALA A 94 22.66 -3.16 22.84
C ALA A 94 21.66 -4.29 23.14
N ILE A 95 21.28 -5.08 22.13
CA ILE A 95 20.41 -6.25 22.30
C ILE A 95 21.06 -7.28 23.23
N SER A 96 22.34 -7.62 23.02
CA SER A 96 23.08 -8.56 23.86
C SER A 96 23.09 -8.15 25.34
N ARG A 97 23.31 -6.86 25.63
CA ARG A 97 23.21 -6.33 27.00
C ARG A 97 21.79 -6.41 27.56
N LEU A 98 20.79 -5.97 26.79
CA LEU A 98 19.39 -5.98 27.24
C LEU A 98 18.88 -7.38 27.59
N ARG A 99 19.18 -8.38 26.75
CA ARG A 99 18.78 -9.77 27.04
C ARG A 99 19.43 -10.32 28.31
N THR A 100 20.63 -9.85 28.64
CA THR A 100 21.39 -10.31 29.81
C THR A 100 20.88 -9.64 31.09
N GLN A 101 20.55 -8.35 31.01
CA GLN A 101 20.06 -7.56 32.14
C GLN A 101 18.57 -7.75 32.42
N SER A 102 17.79 -8.12 31.41
CA SER A 102 16.34 -8.31 31.53
C SER A 102 15.88 -9.49 30.66
N PRO A 103 16.12 -10.73 31.11
CA PRO A 103 15.64 -11.92 30.40
C PRO A 103 14.11 -11.94 30.40
N LEU A 104 13.50 -11.83 29.22
CA LEU A 104 12.05 -11.79 29.06
C LEU A 104 11.51 -13.18 28.70
N PRO A 105 10.60 -13.75 29.50
CA PRO A 105 9.89 -14.98 29.14
C PRO A 105 9.03 -14.75 27.91
N ILE A 106 9.15 -15.64 26.91
CA ILE A 106 8.41 -15.51 25.65
C ILE A 106 6.89 -15.66 25.83
N LYS A 107 6.46 -16.36 26.91
CA LYS A 107 5.05 -16.49 27.31
C LYS A 107 4.34 -15.18 27.60
N LEU A 108 5.08 -14.09 27.87
CA LEU A 108 4.52 -12.76 28.09
C LEU A 108 4.01 -12.11 26.79
N LEU A 109 4.52 -12.56 25.65
CA LEU A 109 4.23 -11.96 24.34
C LEU A 109 3.45 -12.89 23.41
N ILE A 110 3.68 -14.20 23.53
CA ILE A 110 3.14 -15.20 22.63
C ILE A 110 2.31 -16.20 23.44
N PRO A 111 1.03 -16.41 23.08
CA PRO A 111 0.18 -17.40 23.73
C PRO A 111 0.79 -18.83 23.68
N ALA A 112 0.61 -19.60 24.77
CA ALA A 112 1.22 -20.91 24.93
C ALA A 112 0.90 -21.90 23.78
N ASN A 113 -0.31 -21.84 23.22
CA ASN A 113 -0.68 -22.67 22.07
C ASN A 113 0.10 -22.35 20.79
N GLN A 114 0.56 -21.11 20.60
CA GLN A 114 1.42 -20.72 19.48
C GLN A 114 2.89 -21.07 19.76
N LEU A 115 3.32 -20.98 21.02
CA LEU A 115 4.67 -21.41 21.44
C LEU A 115 4.91 -22.90 21.22
N ALA A 116 3.92 -23.74 21.57
CA ALA A 116 4.01 -25.18 21.38
C ALA A 116 4.25 -25.57 19.90
N ARG A 117 3.70 -24.79 18.94
CA ARG A 117 3.86 -25.05 17.50
C ARG A 117 5.28 -24.85 16.98
N VAL A 118 6.10 -24.08 17.71
CA VAL A 118 7.49 -23.79 17.34
C VAL A 118 8.49 -24.50 18.25
N GLY A 119 8.01 -25.45 19.07
CA GLY A 119 8.84 -26.21 20.00
C GLY A 119 9.32 -25.41 21.21
N ALA A 120 8.66 -24.30 21.54
CA ALA A 120 8.94 -23.53 22.76
C ALA A 120 8.10 -24.02 23.94
N ASN A 121 8.62 -23.80 25.15
CA ASN A 121 7.91 -24.01 26.40
C ASN A 121 7.75 -22.68 27.16
N ASN A 122 7.07 -22.72 28.31
CA ASN A 122 6.82 -21.52 29.11
C ASN A 122 8.07 -20.92 29.78
N GLN A 123 9.20 -21.64 29.74
CA GLN A 123 10.49 -21.18 30.26
C GLN A 123 11.38 -20.60 29.15
N SER A 124 10.99 -20.73 27.88
CA SER A 124 11.71 -20.15 26.75
C SER A 124 11.80 -18.62 26.89
N LEU A 125 12.95 -18.06 26.51
CA LEU A 125 13.23 -16.64 26.60
C LEU A 125 13.18 -15.99 25.23
N CYS A 126 12.74 -14.73 25.17
CA CYS A 126 12.80 -13.90 23.97
C CYS A 126 14.23 -13.66 23.44
N GLY A 127 15.24 -13.95 24.26
CA GLY A 127 16.64 -13.84 23.88
C GLY A 127 17.12 -15.00 23.00
N ASP A 128 16.42 -16.14 22.99
CA ASP A 128 16.76 -17.29 22.16
C ASP A 128 16.52 -16.96 20.68
N LEU A 129 17.61 -16.74 19.95
CA LEU A 129 17.57 -16.33 18.55
C LEU A 129 17.12 -17.48 17.63
N ASP A 130 17.49 -18.73 17.92
CA ASP A 130 17.06 -19.88 17.12
C ASP A 130 15.56 -20.13 17.28
N LEU A 131 15.01 -19.90 18.48
CA LEU A 131 13.57 -19.91 18.70
C LEU A 131 12.87 -18.72 18.02
N SER A 132 13.42 -17.52 18.16
CA SER A 132 12.89 -16.31 17.52
C SER A 132 12.77 -16.50 16.00
N ASP A 133 13.82 -17.00 15.37
CA ASP A 133 13.88 -17.28 13.93
C ASP A 133 12.79 -18.30 13.54
N ARG A 134 12.70 -19.44 14.24
CA ARG A 134 11.63 -20.43 14.00
C ARG A 134 10.24 -19.84 14.15
N PHE A 135 10.01 -18.94 15.10
CA PHE A 135 8.70 -18.32 15.28
C PHE A 135 8.36 -17.37 14.14
N PHE A 136 9.22 -16.39 13.86
CA PHE A 136 8.93 -15.36 12.87
C PHE A 136 8.96 -15.90 11.43
N ASP A 137 9.79 -16.90 11.13
CA ASP A 137 9.84 -17.52 9.81
C ASP A 137 8.58 -18.36 9.51
N ASN A 138 7.87 -18.82 10.54
CA ASN A 138 6.60 -19.52 10.36
C ASN A 138 5.38 -18.59 10.14
N LEU A 139 5.57 -17.27 10.24
CA LEU A 139 4.49 -16.30 9.98
C LEU A 139 4.32 -16.07 8.48
N LYS A 140 3.06 -16.07 8.03
CA LYS A 140 2.70 -15.86 6.62
C LYS A 140 2.43 -14.39 6.35
N LEU A 141 3.34 -13.72 5.63
CA LEU A 141 3.29 -12.27 5.39
C LEU A 141 3.10 -11.87 3.91
N ASN A 142 2.62 -12.75 3.02
CA ASN A 142 2.53 -12.48 1.57
C ASN A 142 3.85 -11.93 0.97
N SER A 143 4.99 -12.35 1.52
CA SER A 143 6.30 -11.80 1.23
C SER A 143 7.34 -12.91 1.40
N PHE A 144 8.57 -12.65 0.99
CA PHE A 144 9.65 -13.61 1.18
C PHE A 144 10.08 -13.66 2.66
N HIS A 145 10.54 -14.83 3.08
CA HIS A 145 11.23 -14.96 4.35
C HIS A 145 12.50 -14.09 4.35
N LEU A 146 12.90 -13.67 5.55
CA LEU A 146 14.16 -12.97 5.74
C LEU A 146 15.32 -13.91 5.40
N VAL A 147 16.47 -13.32 5.05
CA VAL A 147 17.71 -14.07 4.86
C VAL A 147 18.11 -14.81 6.15
N ALA A 148 18.90 -15.88 6.00
CA ALA A 148 19.45 -16.60 7.15
C ALA A 148 20.29 -15.67 8.04
N ARG A 149 20.17 -15.85 9.37
CA ARG A 149 20.90 -15.05 10.35
C ARG A 149 22.40 -15.31 10.29
N SER A 150 23.20 -14.25 10.25
CA SER A 150 24.66 -14.38 10.40
C SER A 150 24.99 -14.78 11.83
N ARG A 151 25.44 -16.02 12.02
CA ARG A 151 25.90 -16.50 13.33
C ARG A 151 27.12 -15.72 13.84
N ALA A 152 28.02 -15.34 12.93
CA ALA A 152 29.22 -14.57 13.27
C ALA A 152 28.86 -13.18 13.82
N ALA A 153 28.03 -12.42 13.10
CA ALA A 153 27.61 -11.09 13.55
C ALA A 153 26.85 -11.12 14.88
N TRP A 154 26.08 -12.19 15.14
CA TRP A 154 25.24 -12.35 16.32
C TRP A 154 25.86 -13.21 17.44
N GLU A 155 27.15 -13.53 17.37
CA GLU A 155 27.84 -14.43 18.32
C GLU A 155 27.67 -14.01 19.78
N ALA A 156 27.75 -12.71 20.07
CA ALA A 156 27.54 -12.14 21.41
C ALA A 156 26.13 -12.41 21.99
N CYS A 157 25.16 -12.78 21.15
CA CYS A 157 23.83 -13.20 21.55
C CYS A 157 23.68 -14.73 21.61
N TYR A 158 24.66 -15.52 21.20
CA TYR A 158 24.62 -16.99 21.42
C TYR A 158 25.32 -17.39 22.71
N SER A 159 26.20 -16.54 23.23
CA SER A 159 26.85 -16.74 24.53
C SER A 159 25.79 -16.86 25.63
N GLN A 160 25.89 -17.93 26.44
CA GLN A 160 24.90 -18.25 27.47
C GLN A 160 24.79 -17.11 28.49
N CYS A 161 23.55 -16.75 28.78
CA CYS A 161 23.23 -15.91 29.92
C CYS A 161 23.38 -16.78 31.18
N THR A 162 24.50 -16.68 31.89
CA THR A 162 24.76 -17.45 33.11
C THR A 162 23.99 -16.93 34.33
N SER A 163 23.10 -15.94 34.17
CA SER A 163 22.20 -15.51 35.23
C SER A 163 21.13 -16.58 35.46
N SER A 164 21.36 -17.39 36.49
CA SER A 164 20.34 -18.22 37.11
C SER A 164 19.07 -17.40 37.29
N LEU A 165 17.96 -17.88 36.74
CA LEU A 165 16.61 -17.43 37.07
C LEU A 165 16.33 -17.77 38.54
N SER A 166 16.93 -17.02 39.47
CA SER A 166 16.58 -17.04 40.87
C SER A 166 15.47 -16.01 41.08
N SER A 167 14.30 -16.54 41.45
CA SER A 167 13.12 -15.86 41.99
C SER A 167 12.12 -15.28 40.98
N GLU A 168 11.06 -16.07 40.76
CA GLU A 168 9.71 -15.59 40.46
C GLU A 168 9.20 -14.72 41.64
N ALA A 169 9.64 -13.46 41.74
CA ALA A 169 8.95 -12.39 42.48
C ALA A 169 9.82 -11.14 42.46
N HIS A 170 9.53 -10.17 41.58
CA HIS A 170 9.75 -8.72 41.76
C HIS A 170 9.61 -7.87 40.48
N MET A 171 9.20 -8.45 39.35
CA MET A 171 8.85 -7.64 38.17
C MET A 171 7.39 -7.20 38.24
N MET A 172 7.10 -6.19 39.07
CA MET A 172 6.00 -5.19 38.99
C MET A 172 5.84 -4.52 40.37
N SER A 173 6.84 -3.76 40.80
CA SER A 173 6.56 -2.62 41.70
C SER A 173 6.20 -1.42 40.82
N PRO A 174 5.20 -0.59 41.18
CA PRO A 174 4.91 0.62 40.43
C PRO A 174 6.15 1.52 40.46
N MET A 175 6.62 1.93 39.27
CA MET A 175 7.69 2.90 39.10
C MET A 175 7.41 4.16 39.94
N PRO A 176 8.35 4.64 40.78
CA PRO A 176 8.34 6.03 41.21
C PRO A 176 8.40 6.93 39.97
N SER A 177 7.72 8.08 39.98
CA SER A 177 7.72 9.03 38.88
C SER A 177 9.15 9.33 38.45
N CYS A 178 9.43 9.08 37.17
CA CYS A 178 10.74 9.23 36.57
C CYS A 178 10.97 10.70 36.20
N ASP A 179 11.20 11.54 37.20
CA ASP A 179 11.99 12.76 37.05
C ASP A 179 13.41 12.43 37.53
N ASP A 180 14.41 12.70 36.68
CA ASP A 180 15.86 12.65 36.98
C ASP A 180 16.61 11.30 37.06
N ALA A 181 16.54 10.47 36.01
CA ALA A 181 17.59 9.48 35.73
C ALA A 181 18.06 9.53 34.27
N ARG A 182 18.87 10.54 33.94
CA ARG A 182 19.64 10.58 32.69
C ARG A 182 20.68 9.45 32.68
N LEU A 183 20.39 8.35 31.99
CA LEU A 183 21.37 7.35 31.58
C LEU A 183 22.32 7.95 30.54
N SER A 184 23.43 8.50 31.03
CA SER A 184 24.50 9.20 30.30
C SER A 184 25.42 8.28 29.46
N VAL A 185 24.94 7.11 29.02
CA VAL A 185 25.75 6.10 28.29
C VAL A 185 25.23 5.86 26.85
N LEU A 186 24.20 6.58 26.38
CA LEU A 186 23.64 6.42 25.01
C LEU A 186 23.83 7.65 24.10
N SER A 187 24.76 8.54 24.44
CA SER A 187 25.07 9.76 23.69
C SER A 187 25.51 9.60 22.22
N PRO A 188 25.95 8.44 21.67
CA PRO A 188 26.24 8.32 20.23
C PRO A 188 25.06 7.83 19.38
N LEU A 189 23.88 7.52 19.95
CA LEU A 189 22.68 7.23 19.13
C LEU A 189 22.03 8.50 18.55
N SER A 190 22.35 9.66 19.12
CA SER A 190 21.95 10.99 18.62
C SER A 190 22.75 11.44 17.39
N SER A 191 23.86 10.76 17.07
CA SER A 191 24.67 11.00 15.87
C SER A 191 24.30 10.09 14.69
N LEU A 192 23.11 9.49 14.72
CA LEU A 192 22.42 9.09 13.51
C LEU A 192 22.21 10.33 12.64
N SER A 193 23.18 10.63 11.76
CA SER A 193 22.89 11.47 10.61
C SER A 193 21.70 10.83 9.89
N PRO A 194 20.64 11.61 9.60
CA PRO A 194 19.44 11.09 8.97
C PRO A 194 19.79 10.37 7.67
N LEU A 195 18.91 9.49 7.20
CA LEU A 195 18.72 9.40 5.76
C LEU A 195 18.35 10.83 5.30
N SER A 196 19.37 11.62 4.96
CA SER A 196 19.26 13.00 4.51
C SER A 196 18.73 13.01 3.08
N SER A 197 17.45 12.67 2.96
CA SER A 197 16.55 13.12 1.89
C SER A 197 15.08 13.03 2.31
N LEU A 198 14.76 12.73 3.58
CA LEU A 198 13.40 12.82 4.09
C LEU A 198 13.36 13.90 5.16
N SER A 199 12.77 15.05 4.79
CA SER A 199 12.41 16.13 5.70
C SER A 199 11.67 15.58 6.93
N PRO A 200 11.88 16.14 8.12
CA PRO A 200 11.38 15.54 9.35
C PRO A 200 9.84 15.61 9.39
N LEU A 201 9.20 14.45 9.59
CA LEU A 201 7.77 14.27 9.90
C LEU A 201 7.33 14.92 11.24
N SER A 202 8.16 15.78 11.85
CA SER A 202 7.89 16.41 13.14
C SER A 202 6.61 17.26 13.17
N SER A 203 6.13 17.72 12.00
CA SER A 203 4.87 18.47 11.86
C SER A 203 3.61 17.60 12.03
N LEU A 204 3.71 16.28 11.89
CA LEU A 204 2.55 15.36 12.01
C LEU A 204 2.24 14.99 13.47
N SER A 205 3.19 15.20 14.39
CA SER A 205 2.96 15.05 15.85
C SER A 205 1.79 15.90 16.33
N SER A 206 1.65 17.11 15.77
CA SER A 206 0.63 18.08 16.16
C SER A 206 -0.74 17.86 15.50
N LEU A 207 -0.83 16.94 14.53
CA LEU A 207 -2.08 16.62 13.81
C LEU A 207 -2.78 15.36 14.36
N SER A 208 -2.23 14.76 15.42
CA SER A 208 -2.84 13.62 16.12
C SER A 208 -4.04 14.03 17.00
N ASP A 209 -4.18 15.33 17.28
CA ASP A 209 -5.28 15.89 18.11
C ASP A 209 -6.50 16.38 17.32
N LEU A 210 -6.47 16.29 15.98
CA LEU A 210 -7.67 16.53 15.17
C LEU A 210 -8.57 15.29 15.22
N SER A 211 -9.38 15.27 16.26
CA SER A 211 -10.54 14.37 16.40
C SER A 211 -11.54 14.71 15.29
N LEU A 212 -11.42 14.05 14.13
CA LEU A 212 -12.47 14.12 13.12
C LEU A 212 -13.74 13.46 13.69
N PRO A 213 -14.92 14.08 13.54
CA PRO A 213 -16.19 13.50 13.98
C PRO A 213 -16.33 12.10 13.41
N SER A 214 -16.70 11.15 14.26
CA SER A 214 -16.99 9.77 13.84
C SER A 214 -18.17 9.82 12.89
N THR A 215 -17.91 9.71 11.59
CA THR A 215 -18.97 9.64 10.58
C THR A 215 -19.81 8.38 10.87
N PRO A 216 -21.14 8.49 11.02
CA PRO A 216 -21.98 7.31 11.25
C PRO A 216 -21.81 6.32 10.09
N PRO A 217 -21.95 5.01 10.36
CA PRO A 217 -21.86 4.01 9.30
C PRO A 217 -22.83 4.36 8.19
N LEU A 218 -22.33 4.51 6.97
CA LEU A 218 -23.14 4.74 5.79
C LEU A 218 -24.15 3.59 5.69
N SER A 219 -25.41 3.89 5.97
CA SER A 219 -26.52 2.94 5.83
C SER A 219 -26.51 2.37 4.42
N THR A 220 -26.81 1.08 4.25
CA THR A 220 -26.92 0.40 2.95
C THR A 220 -28.10 0.97 2.18
N VAL A 221 -27.91 2.13 1.55
CA VAL A 221 -28.88 2.74 0.65
C VAL A 221 -28.93 1.87 -0.61
N PRO A 222 -30.13 1.46 -1.08
CA PRO A 222 -30.26 0.78 -2.36
C PRO A 222 -29.58 1.58 -3.46
N HIS A 223 -28.61 0.98 -4.15
CA HIS A 223 -27.97 1.63 -5.28
C HIS A 223 -28.90 1.56 -6.49
N ASN A 224 -29.32 2.71 -7.01
CA ASN A 224 -30.12 2.76 -8.21
C ASN A 224 -29.19 2.69 -9.42
N VAL A 225 -29.08 1.50 -10.02
CA VAL A 225 -28.19 1.25 -11.15
C VAL A 225 -29.01 1.09 -12.42
N HIS A 226 -28.84 2.01 -13.37
CA HIS A 226 -29.33 1.84 -14.73
C HIS A 226 -28.29 1.08 -15.55
N ILE A 227 -28.72 0.08 -16.32
CA ILE A 227 -27.83 -0.78 -17.12
C ILE A 227 -28.19 -0.65 -18.58
N ILE A 228 -27.27 -0.10 -19.39
CA ILE A 228 -27.37 -0.09 -20.84
C ILE A 228 -26.59 -1.27 -21.40
N ARG A 229 -27.22 -2.05 -22.27
CA ARG A 229 -26.55 -3.15 -22.98
C ARG A 229 -26.26 -2.74 -24.41
N THR A 230 -24.98 -2.77 -24.75
CA THR A 230 -24.49 -2.53 -26.10
C THR A 230 -24.21 -3.86 -26.80
N ARG A 231 -24.02 -3.79 -28.11
CA ARG A 231 -23.62 -4.94 -28.92
C ARG A 231 -22.09 -5.07 -29.04
N TYR A 232 -21.30 -4.35 -28.23
CA TYR A 232 -19.85 -4.41 -28.30
C TYR A 232 -19.33 -5.79 -27.91
N ASP A 233 -18.55 -6.41 -28.79
CA ASP A 233 -17.87 -7.69 -28.60
C ASP A 233 -16.37 -7.47 -28.40
N ALA A 234 -15.89 -7.62 -27.16
CA ALA A 234 -14.46 -7.52 -26.85
C ALA A 234 -13.61 -8.61 -27.55
N GLY A 235 -14.22 -9.72 -27.98
CA GLY A 235 -13.58 -10.81 -28.70
C GLY A 235 -13.30 -10.51 -30.18
N SER A 236 -14.04 -9.57 -30.78
CA SER A 236 -13.94 -9.22 -32.19
C SER A 236 -12.54 -8.74 -32.59
N ALA A 237 -12.05 -9.21 -33.75
CA ALA A 237 -10.75 -8.83 -34.28
C ALA A 237 -10.63 -7.31 -34.55
N ALA A 238 -11.75 -6.64 -34.86
CA ALA A 238 -11.77 -5.20 -35.07
C ALA A 238 -11.46 -4.42 -33.77
N ASN A 239 -11.95 -4.89 -32.63
CA ASN A 239 -11.79 -4.25 -31.33
C ASN A 239 -10.43 -4.54 -30.65
N LYS A 240 -9.62 -5.41 -31.25
CA LYS A 240 -8.25 -5.73 -30.79
C LYS A 240 -7.18 -4.84 -31.44
N LYS A 241 -7.55 -4.01 -32.42
CA LYS A 241 -6.62 -3.10 -33.09
C LYS A 241 -6.46 -1.82 -32.28
N GLN A 242 -5.22 -1.36 -32.11
CA GLN A 242 -4.94 -0.02 -31.62
C GLN A 242 -4.84 0.93 -32.82
N PRO A 243 -5.63 2.01 -32.87
CA PRO A 243 -5.56 2.99 -33.94
C PRO A 243 -4.33 3.91 -33.83
N THR A 244 -3.64 3.88 -32.67
CA THR A 244 -2.47 4.71 -32.41
C THR A 244 -1.21 4.17 -33.08
N HIS A 245 -0.32 5.08 -33.45
CA HIS A 245 0.97 4.77 -34.04
C HIS A 245 2.00 4.53 -32.93
N ILE A 246 2.51 3.31 -32.87
CA ILE A 246 3.57 2.92 -31.93
C ILE A 246 4.80 3.81 -32.16
N HIS A 247 5.22 4.52 -31.10
CA HIS A 247 6.38 5.41 -31.08
C HIS A 247 6.33 6.65 -31.99
N ASP A 248 5.20 7.02 -32.57
CA ASP A 248 5.05 8.24 -33.38
C ASP A 248 4.18 9.29 -32.67
N ARG A 249 4.84 10.19 -31.95
CA ARG A 249 4.16 11.21 -31.12
C ARG A 249 3.38 12.23 -31.94
N ASP A 250 3.88 12.59 -33.10
CA ASP A 250 3.26 13.63 -33.93
C ASP A 250 1.99 13.10 -34.61
N LYS A 251 2.03 11.85 -35.10
CA LYS A 251 0.80 11.21 -35.61
C LYS A 251 -0.22 10.95 -34.53
N ASN A 252 0.20 10.54 -33.33
CA ASN A 252 -0.73 10.35 -32.21
C ASN A 252 -1.34 11.67 -31.76
N MET A 253 -0.60 12.78 -31.84
CA MET A 253 -1.14 14.12 -31.60
C MET A 253 -2.19 14.47 -32.66
N GLN A 254 -1.86 14.33 -33.95
CA GLN A 254 -2.82 14.59 -35.03
C GLN A 254 -4.09 13.76 -34.87
N TRP A 255 -3.95 12.45 -34.62
CA TRP A 255 -5.08 11.56 -34.36
C TRP A 255 -5.91 12.04 -33.16
N THR A 256 -5.27 12.44 -32.06
CA THR A 256 -5.98 12.96 -30.88
C THR A 256 -6.84 14.18 -31.21
N GLU A 257 -6.31 15.11 -32.02
CA GLU A 257 -7.05 16.31 -32.43
C GLU A 257 -8.21 15.98 -33.38
N GLU A 258 -8.01 15.06 -34.32
CA GLU A 258 -9.05 14.57 -35.24
C GLU A 258 -10.21 13.90 -34.48
N GLU A 259 -9.92 13.01 -33.54
CA GLU A 259 -10.95 12.36 -32.73
C GLU A 259 -11.63 13.34 -31.76
N ARG A 260 -10.93 14.38 -31.30
CA ARG A 260 -11.54 15.43 -30.46
C ARG A 260 -12.61 16.21 -31.23
N LEU A 261 -12.35 16.55 -32.50
CA LEU A 261 -13.34 17.20 -33.36
C LEU A 261 -14.57 16.31 -33.53
N GLN A 262 -14.38 15.02 -33.83
CA GLN A 262 -15.47 14.06 -33.97
C GLN A 262 -16.27 13.87 -32.67
N ALA A 263 -15.59 13.87 -31.52
CA ALA A 263 -16.24 13.76 -30.22
C ALA A 263 -17.03 15.04 -29.85
N ASN A 264 -16.58 16.22 -30.28
CA ASN A 264 -17.31 17.48 -30.08
C ASN A 264 -18.60 17.53 -30.92
N ASP A 265 -18.58 16.94 -32.12
CA ASP A 265 -19.74 16.85 -33.02
C ASP A 265 -20.65 15.64 -32.71
N ALA A 266 -20.38 14.93 -31.61
CA ALA A 266 -21.11 13.73 -31.23
C ALA A 266 -22.60 14.01 -30.98
N LYS A 267 -23.46 13.04 -31.31
CA LYS A 267 -24.87 13.12 -30.96
C LYS A 267 -25.05 13.13 -29.45
N VAL A 268 -25.93 14.01 -28.97
CA VAL A 268 -26.32 14.15 -27.56
C VAL A 268 -27.72 13.56 -27.37
N PRO A 269 -27.87 12.36 -26.78
CA PRO A 269 -29.17 11.76 -26.54
C PRO A 269 -30.00 12.56 -25.54
N ALA A 270 -31.32 12.63 -25.73
CA ALA A 270 -32.25 13.32 -24.84
C ALA A 270 -32.76 12.42 -23.69
N SER A 271 -32.59 11.10 -23.80
CA SER A 271 -33.00 10.13 -22.78
C SER A 271 -32.06 8.92 -22.69
N LEU A 272 -32.22 8.11 -21.64
CA LEU A 272 -31.44 6.88 -21.48
C LEU A 272 -31.79 5.83 -22.53
N GLU A 273 -33.05 5.78 -22.98
CA GLU A 273 -33.51 4.91 -24.06
C GLU A 273 -32.88 5.30 -25.40
N GLU A 274 -32.78 6.60 -25.68
CA GLU A 274 -32.07 7.07 -26.87
C GLU A 274 -30.57 6.79 -26.77
N LEU A 275 -29.95 6.99 -25.60
CA LEU A 275 -28.55 6.64 -25.37
C LEU A 275 -28.30 5.14 -25.61
N GLU A 276 -29.17 4.26 -25.11
CA GLU A 276 -29.07 2.82 -25.36
C GLU A 276 -29.21 2.50 -26.85
N TYR A 277 -30.21 3.08 -27.52
CA TYR A 277 -30.38 2.92 -28.96
C TYR A 277 -29.13 3.33 -29.74
N GLU A 278 -28.59 4.52 -29.47
CA GLU A 278 -27.41 5.05 -30.15
C GLU A 278 -26.17 4.17 -29.94
N LEU A 279 -25.97 3.68 -28.71
CA LEU A 279 -24.85 2.79 -28.39
C LEU A 279 -25.01 1.39 -29.01
N GLN A 280 -26.23 0.88 -29.15
CA GLN A 280 -26.52 -0.37 -29.86
C GLN A 280 -26.29 -0.23 -31.37
N GLN A 281 -26.70 0.89 -31.98
CA GLN A 281 -26.45 1.15 -33.40
C GLN A 281 -24.96 1.31 -33.70
N THR A 282 -24.24 2.03 -32.83
CA THR A 282 -22.79 2.22 -32.94
C THR A 282 -22.04 0.89 -32.98
N HIS A 283 -22.52 -0.13 -32.27
CA HIS A 283 -21.89 -1.45 -32.18
C HIS A 283 -22.67 -2.55 -32.91
N SER A 284 -23.47 -2.21 -33.92
CA SER A 284 -24.45 -3.10 -34.54
C SER A 284 -23.89 -4.47 -34.99
N SER A 285 -22.60 -4.53 -35.35
CA SER A 285 -21.89 -5.72 -35.82
C SER A 285 -20.92 -6.36 -34.81
N GLY A 286 -20.97 -5.98 -33.53
CA GLY A 286 -19.96 -6.40 -32.54
C GLY A 286 -18.83 -5.37 -32.36
N ALA A 287 -18.64 -4.48 -33.33
CA ALA A 287 -17.61 -3.44 -33.30
C ALA A 287 -18.21 -2.10 -33.75
N LYS A 288 -17.45 -1.03 -33.57
CA LYS A 288 -17.84 0.31 -34.01
C LYS A 288 -18.09 0.28 -35.52
N SER A 289 -19.34 0.48 -35.96
CA SER A 289 -19.73 0.38 -37.37
C SER A 289 -19.17 1.52 -38.23
N ASP A 290 -19.06 2.70 -37.62
CA ASP A 290 -18.44 3.89 -38.18
C ASP A 290 -17.33 4.35 -37.22
N PRO A 291 -16.05 4.27 -37.62
CA PRO A 291 -14.93 4.70 -36.81
C PRO A 291 -15.05 6.12 -36.27
N ALA A 292 -15.72 7.04 -36.97
CA ALA A 292 -15.84 8.44 -36.58
C ALA A 292 -17.04 8.72 -35.67
N ARG A 293 -17.94 7.75 -35.47
CA ARG A 293 -19.18 7.98 -34.71
C ARG A 293 -18.93 8.08 -33.21
N TYR A 294 -19.28 9.19 -32.60
CA TYR A 294 -19.30 9.33 -31.14
C TYR A 294 -20.74 9.53 -30.62
N VAL A 295 -20.95 9.15 -29.36
CA VAL A 295 -22.19 9.41 -28.63
C VAL A 295 -21.80 10.07 -27.32
N GLN A 296 -22.28 11.29 -27.09
CA GLN A 296 -22.04 12.00 -25.83
C GLN A 296 -22.97 11.42 -24.75
N ILE A 297 -22.46 11.24 -23.53
CA ILE A 297 -23.27 10.83 -22.37
C ILE A 297 -23.56 12.07 -21.54
N PRO A 298 -24.79 12.60 -21.56
CA PRO A 298 -25.14 13.77 -20.76
C PRO A 298 -25.23 13.40 -19.28
N MET A 299 -24.45 14.06 -18.42
CA MET A 299 -24.39 13.74 -16.99
C MET A 299 -25.73 13.95 -16.27
N ASN A 300 -26.59 14.85 -16.76
CA ASN A 300 -27.93 15.08 -16.23
C ASN A 300 -28.89 13.89 -16.45
N LEU A 301 -28.59 12.97 -17.38
CA LEU A 301 -29.34 11.72 -17.53
C LEU A 301 -28.96 10.68 -16.46
N VAL A 302 -27.78 10.80 -15.85
CA VAL A 302 -27.29 9.88 -14.82
C VAL A 302 -27.75 10.35 -13.44
N LYS A 303 -28.84 9.76 -12.94
CA LYS A 303 -29.42 10.13 -11.62
C LYS A 303 -28.63 9.58 -10.43
N ASP A 304 -28.08 8.38 -10.57
CA ASP A 304 -27.27 7.73 -9.53
C ASP A 304 -26.08 7.04 -10.19
N THR A 305 -26.30 5.86 -10.78
CA THR A 305 -25.24 5.09 -11.44
C THR A 305 -25.72 4.57 -12.78
N LEU A 306 -24.93 4.79 -13.82
CA LEU A 306 -25.08 4.20 -15.15
C LEU A 306 -23.96 3.20 -15.38
N THR A 307 -24.31 1.97 -15.72
CA THR A 307 -23.36 0.96 -16.20
C THR A 307 -23.64 0.66 -17.65
N ILE A 308 -22.57 0.63 -18.46
CA ILE A 308 -22.63 0.26 -19.87
C ILE A 308 -21.91 -1.08 -20.00
N ARG A 309 -22.61 -2.07 -20.54
CA ARG A 309 -22.09 -3.44 -20.69
C ARG A 309 -22.13 -3.87 -22.14
N GLY A 310 -21.09 -4.58 -22.56
CA GLY A 310 -21.03 -5.23 -23.87
C GLY A 310 -21.67 -6.62 -23.84
N ILE A 311 -21.39 -7.39 -24.89
CA ILE A 311 -21.69 -8.81 -24.97
C ILE A 311 -21.01 -9.56 -23.80
N ASP A 312 -21.62 -10.65 -23.36
CA ASP A 312 -21.21 -11.44 -22.20
C ASP A 312 -21.15 -10.64 -20.88
N ASN A 313 -21.91 -9.53 -20.80
CA ASN A 313 -21.96 -8.62 -19.66
C ASN A 313 -20.61 -7.99 -19.27
N ILE A 314 -19.64 -7.93 -20.19
CA ILE A 314 -18.35 -7.25 -19.95
C ILE A 314 -18.61 -5.78 -19.62
N LEU A 315 -18.05 -5.30 -18.52
CA LEU A 315 -18.13 -3.90 -18.12
C LEU A 315 -17.32 -3.03 -19.10
N LEU A 316 -17.98 -2.05 -19.73
CA LEU A 316 -17.34 -1.08 -20.61
C LEU A 316 -17.15 0.26 -19.89
N ALA A 317 -18.17 0.72 -19.16
CA ALA A 317 -18.10 1.93 -18.38
C ALA A 317 -19.02 1.85 -17.16
N CYS A 318 -18.62 2.53 -16.08
CA CYS A 318 -19.44 2.77 -14.91
C CYS A 318 -19.32 4.25 -14.56
N ILE A 319 -20.43 4.98 -14.61
CA ILE A 319 -20.51 6.41 -14.36
C ILE A 319 -21.42 6.60 -13.17
N SER A 320 -20.95 7.29 -12.12
CA SER A 320 -21.72 7.53 -10.91
C SER A 320 -21.71 9.01 -10.57
N THR A 321 -22.89 9.58 -10.36
CA THR A 321 -23.12 10.95 -9.89
C THR A 321 -23.57 10.99 -8.43
N ALA A 322 -23.74 9.83 -7.79
CA ALA A 322 -24.31 9.68 -6.45
C ALA A 322 -23.34 9.93 -5.28
N MET A 323 -22.26 10.69 -5.48
CA MET A 323 -21.41 11.09 -4.36
C MET A 323 -22.22 11.98 -3.41
N PRO A 324 -22.30 11.65 -2.11
CA PRO A 324 -23.02 12.46 -1.13
C PRO A 324 -22.50 13.89 -1.09
N GLU A 325 -23.40 14.86 -0.90
CA GLU A 325 -23.04 16.28 -0.86
C GLU A 325 -21.97 16.59 0.19
N ALA A 326 -22.05 15.95 1.36
CA ALA A 326 -21.09 16.10 2.45
C ALA A 326 -19.66 15.63 2.11
N LEU A 327 -19.48 14.81 1.07
CA LEU A 327 -18.16 14.42 0.56
C LEU A 327 -17.74 15.25 -0.66
N ARG A 328 -18.72 15.80 -1.39
CA ARG A 328 -18.50 16.51 -2.65
C ARG A 328 -18.16 17.98 -2.44
N HIS A 329 -18.82 18.65 -1.50
CA HIS A 329 -18.85 20.11 -1.41
C HIS A 329 -17.48 20.77 -1.16
N ASP A 330 -16.55 20.03 -0.54
CA ASP A 330 -15.24 20.49 -0.08
C ASP A 330 -14.14 19.56 -0.59
N LEU A 331 -14.44 18.69 -1.56
CA LEU A 331 -13.48 17.72 -2.09
C LEU A 331 -12.24 18.41 -2.68
N GLU A 332 -12.45 19.53 -3.37
CA GLU A 332 -11.37 20.35 -3.93
C GLU A 332 -10.51 20.95 -2.82
N GLU A 333 -11.12 21.63 -1.84
CA GLU A 333 -10.40 22.22 -0.71
C GLU A 333 -9.62 21.17 0.10
N ARG A 334 -10.21 20.00 0.32
CA ARG A 334 -9.56 18.84 0.96
C ARG A 334 -8.37 18.33 0.17
N LEU A 335 -8.48 18.26 -1.16
CA LEU A 335 -7.37 17.88 -2.02
C LEU A 335 -6.25 18.92 -1.93
N LEU A 336 -6.58 20.21 -2.06
CA LEU A 336 -5.62 21.32 -1.99
C LEU A 336 -4.89 21.36 -0.65
N ALA A 337 -5.56 21.08 0.46
CA ALA A 337 -4.96 20.99 1.80
C ALA A 337 -3.89 19.89 1.95
N CYS A 338 -3.76 18.98 0.98
CA CYS A 338 -2.70 17.97 0.96
C CYS A 338 -1.36 18.51 0.42
N PHE A 339 -1.34 19.72 -0.14
CA PHE A 339 -0.18 20.31 -0.80
C PHE A 339 0.23 21.63 -0.15
N ASP A 340 1.54 21.89 -0.10
CA ASP A 340 2.06 23.17 0.44
C ASP A 340 1.81 24.35 -0.51
N MET A 341 1.68 24.07 -1.80
CA MET A 341 1.39 25.02 -2.87
C MET A 341 0.22 24.48 -3.70
N ASP A 342 -0.62 25.37 -4.23
CA ASP A 342 -1.73 24.99 -5.10
C ASP A 342 -1.21 24.28 -6.37
N PRO A 343 -1.55 22.99 -6.58
CA PRO A 343 -1.13 22.25 -7.77
C PRO A 343 -2.04 22.53 -8.99
N LEU A 344 -3.15 23.25 -8.82
CA LEU A 344 -4.11 23.54 -9.87
C LEU A 344 -3.75 24.84 -10.59
N THR A 345 -3.91 24.83 -11.91
CA THR A 345 -3.71 26.03 -12.75
C THR A 345 -4.79 26.06 -13.81
N ASP A 346 -5.38 27.24 -14.03
CA ASP A 346 -6.31 27.41 -15.15
C ASP A 346 -5.54 27.19 -16.46
N ARG A 347 -6.03 26.25 -17.27
CA ARG A 347 -5.39 25.83 -18.51
C ARG A 347 -6.41 25.58 -19.59
N ASP A 348 -6.26 26.36 -20.66
CA ASP A 348 -6.92 26.06 -21.92
C ASP A 348 -6.05 25.09 -22.73
N SER A 349 -6.49 23.83 -22.77
CA SER A 349 -5.84 22.78 -23.57
C SER A 349 -5.86 23.05 -25.08
N SER A 350 -6.79 23.89 -25.56
CA SER A 350 -6.89 24.30 -26.97
C SER A 350 -5.95 25.46 -27.33
N ALA A 351 -5.57 26.29 -26.35
CA ALA A 351 -4.68 27.44 -26.54
C ALA A 351 -3.18 27.11 -26.42
N SER A 352 -2.80 25.84 -26.40
CA SER A 352 -1.38 25.41 -26.41
C SER A 352 -0.91 25.08 -27.85
N PRO A 353 -0.43 26.07 -28.63
CA PRO A 353 -0.13 25.92 -30.07
C PRO A 353 1.02 24.95 -30.41
N SER A 354 1.68 24.35 -29.41
CA SER A 354 2.81 23.43 -29.62
C SER A 354 2.52 21.99 -29.21
N GLY A 355 1.32 21.67 -28.72
CA GLY A 355 0.98 20.35 -28.18
C GLY A 355 1.82 19.95 -26.94
N LYS A 356 2.76 20.76 -26.46
CA LYS A 356 3.66 20.43 -25.33
C LYS A 356 3.04 20.70 -23.95
N ALA A 357 1.71 20.65 -23.83
CA ALA A 357 1.08 20.73 -22.52
C ALA A 357 1.56 19.54 -21.67
N THR A 358 2.47 19.81 -20.74
CA THR A 358 2.92 18.84 -19.74
C THR A 358 2.00 18.97 -18.55
N PHE A 359 1.48 17.86 -18.06
CA PHE A 359 0.68 17.82 -16.85
C PHE A 359 1.42 17.02 -15.78
N GLU A 360 1.20 17.37 -14.53
CA GLU A 360 1.82 16.68 -13.42
C GLU A 360 0.96 15.47 -13.03
N ALA A 361 1.61 14.33 -12.82
CA ALA A 361 0.97 13.10 -12.41
C ALA A 361 1.73 12.52 -11.22
N LEU A 362 1.04 12.40 -10.08
CA LEU A 362 1.56 11.70 -8.91
C LEU A 362 0.96 10.31 -8.87
N HIS A 363 1.79 9.29 -9.05
CA HIS A 363 1.38 7.91 -9.02
C HIS A 363 1.54 7.37 -7.60
N PHE A 364 0.46 7.20 -6.86
CA PHE A 364 0.44 6.53 -5.56
C PHE A 364 -0.07 5.09 -5.70
N SER A 365 0.70 4.27 -6.40
CA SER A 365 0.28 2.95 -6.88
C SER A 365 1.20 1.81 -6.47
N TRP A 366 0.63 0.62 -6.31
CA TRP A 366 1.37 -0.63 -6.29
C TRP A 366 1.56 -1.16 -7.70
N TYR A 367 2.81 -1.40 -8.09
CA TYR A 367 3.20 -1.92 -9.39
C TYR A 367 3.51 -3.40 -9.32
N ASN A 368 2.98 -4.14 -10.29
CA ASN A 368 3.42 -5.50 -10.63
C ASN A 368 3.85 -5.63 -12.11
N ARG A 369 3.54 -4.65 -12.96
CA ARG A 369 3.77 -4.70 -14.42
C ARG A 369 5.24 -4.85 -14.79
N HIS A 370 6.14 -4.25 -14.02
CA HIS A 370 7.58 -4.24 -14.28
C HIS A 370 8.35 -5.16 -13.34
N CYS A 371 7.65 -6.07 -12.65
CA CYS A 371 8.30 -7.04 -11.79
C CYS A 371 9.18 -7.98 -12.62
N THR A 372 10.32 -8.37 -12.04
CA THR A 372 11.16 -9.42 -12.60
C THR A 372 10.37 -10.71 -12.58
N LYS A 373 10.28 -11.37 -13.73
CA LYS A 373 9.63 -12.68 -13.82
C LYS A 373 10.49 -13.70 -13.08
N GLY A 374 9.88 -14.49 -12.20
CA GLY A 374 10.55 -15.56 -11.46
C GLY A 374 10.83 -16.82 -12.30
N ASN A 375 10.82 -16.72 -13.63
CA ASN A 375 11.15 -17.84 -14.50
C ASN A 375 12.61 -18.22 -14.25
N ASP A 376 12.87 -19.51 -14.09
CA ASP A 376 14.21 -20.07 -13.85
C ASP A 376 14.89 -19.60 -12.55
N ALA A 377 14.14 -18.96 -11.64
CA ALA A 377 14.65 -18.65 -10.32
C ALA A 377 14.87 -19.97 -9.54
N PRO A 378 16.04 -20.17 -8.90
CA PRO A 378 16.28 -21.34 -8.08
C PRO A 378 15.30 -21.39 -6.91
N VAL A 379 14.81 -22.59 -6.59
CA VAL A 379 13.77 -22.81 -5.57
C VAL A 379 14.28 -22.71 -4.14
N ASP A 380 15.59 -22.83 -3.95
CA ASP A 380 16.30 -22.95 -2.68
C ASP A 380 17.12 -21.71 -2.32
N VAL A 381 17.12 -20.67 -3.16
CA VAL A 381 17.85 -19.42 -2.91
C VAL A 381 16.86 -18.30 -2.61
N GLN A 382 17.13 -17.61 -1.51
CA GLN A 382 16.32 -16.46 -1.12
C GLN A 382 16.44 -15.34 -2.17
N PRO A 383 15.33 -14.69 -2.58
CA PRO A 383 15.36 -13.81 -3.75
C PRO A 383 16.25 -12.55 -3.63
N ASP A 384 16.43 -11.98 -2.44
CA ASP A 384 17.41 -10.90 -2.18
C ASP A 384 18.87 -11.35 -2.34
N MET A 385 19.14 -12.66 -2.35
CA MET A 385 20.47 -13.22 -2.60
C MET A 385 20.75 -13.46 -4.09
N LEU A 386 19.73 -13.35 -4.95
CA LEU A 386 19.89 -13.55 -6.38
C LEU A 386 20.63 -12.39 -7.03
N LYS A 387 21.47 -12.71 -8.01
CA LYS A 387 22.14 -11.74 -8.88
C LYS A 387 21.85 -12.11 -10.33
N ARG A 388 21.43 -11.13 -11.12
CA ARG A 388 21.20 -11.32 -12.55
C ARG A 388 22.53 -11.45 -13.29
N VAL A 389 22.71 -12.55 -14.01
CA VAL A 389 23.90 -12.81 -14.83
C VAL A 389 24.08 -11.69 -15.86
N GLY A 390 25.31 -11.21 -16.03
CA GLY A 390 25.65 -10.16 -16.99
C GLY A 390 25.19 -8.75 -16.61
N CYS A 391 24.59 -8.56 -15.43
CA CYS A 391 24.19 -7.24 -14.92
C CYS A 391 25.05 -6.83 -13.73
N SER A 392 25.48 -5.58 -13.69
CA SER A 392 26.21 -5.03 -12.54
C SER A 392 25.33 -4.83 -11.30
N ARG A 393 24.00 -4.71 -11.50
CA ARG A 393 23.02 -4.46 -10.44
C ARG A 393 21.77 -5.29 -10.65
N THR A 394 21.20 -5.77 -9.55
CA THR A 394 19.89 -6.44 -9.51
C THR A 394 18.95 -5.57 -8.68
N ASN A 395 17.74 -5.31 -9.18
CA ASN A 395 16.73 -4.55 -8.46
C ASN A 395 15.79 -5.50 -7.72
N HIS A 396 16.16 -5.89 -6.50
CA HIS A 396 15.39 -6.82 -5.69
C HIS A 396 14.00 -6.31 -5.31
N ASN A 397 13.77 -4.99 -5.35
CA ASN A 397 12.44 -4.41 -5.11
C ASN A 397 11.43 -4.79 -6.20
N GLN A 398 11.88 -5.18 -7.39
CA GLN A 398 11.00 -5.58 -8.48
C GLN A 398 10.68 -7.08 -8.45
N PHE A 399 11.08 -7.84 -7.43
CA PHE A 399 10.78 -9.28 -7.37
C PHE A 399 9.39 -9.59 -6.82
N ILE A 400 8.78 -8.61 -6.15
CA ILE A 400 7.40 -8.64 -5.63
C ILE A 400 6.71 -7.32 -5.97
N PRO A 401 5.37 -7.23 -5.88
CA PRO A 401 4.68 -5.97 -6.11
C PRO A 401 5.21 -4.86 -5.20
N TYR A 402 5.51 -3.69 -5.76
CA TYR A 402 6.20 -2.60 -5.05
C TYR A 402 5.46 -1.28 -5.18
N VAL A 403 5.62 -0.38 -4.20
CA VAL A 403 5.07 0.98 -4.28
C VAL A 403 5.85 1.82 -5.28
N SER A 404 5.14 2.72 -5.95
CA SER A 404 5.75 3.73 -6.82
C SER A 404 6.83 4.55 -6.11
N LYS A 405 7.73 5.13 -6.91
CA LYS A 405 8.74 6.05 -6.41
C LYS A 405 8.10 7.30 -5.81
N ASP A 406 6.99 7.78 -6.37
CA ASP A 406 6.29 8.98 -5.90
C ASP A 406 5.74 8.84 -4.47
N VAL A 407 5.39 7.61 -4.02
CA VAL A 407 5.04 7.38 -2.61
C VAL A 407 6.21 7.74 -1.68
N THR A 408 7.45 7.50 -2.11
CA THR A 408 8.64 7.84 -1.33
C THR A 408 9.01 9.31 -1.50
N ASP A 409 9.04 9.80 -2.74
CA ASP A 409 9.45 11.17 -3.07
C ASP A 409 8.45 12.22 -2.52
N HIS A 410 7.16 11.85 -2.40
CA HIS A 410 6.08 12.70 -1.88
C HIS A 410 5.39 12.09 -0.65
N ALA A 411 6.17 11.46 0.24
CA ALA A 411 5.63 10.72 1.39
C ALA A 411 4.66 11.55 2.26
N GLN A 412 4.96 12.83 2.51
CA GLN A 412 4.08 13.71 3.29
C GLN A 412 2.73 13.94 2.58
N VAL A 413 2.76 14.30 1.30
CA VAL A 413 1.54 14.47 0.47
C VAL A 413 0.74 13.17 0.46
N TYR A 414 1.39 12.02 0.26
CA TYR A 414 0.71 10.73 0.26
C TYR A 414 0.01 10.42 1.59
N GLN A 415 0.65 10.70 2.73
CA GLN A 415 0.01 10.51 4.04
C GLN A 415 -1.15 11.50 4.26
N LEU A 416 -1.03 12.75 3.80
CA LEU A 416 -2.11 13.73 3.88
C LEU A 416 -3.30 13.30 3.01
N VAL A 417 -3.06 12.90 1.77
CA VAL A 417 -4.09 12.36 0.85
C VAL A 417 -4.81 11.16 1.46
N LYS A 418 -4.06 10.20 2.04
CA LYS A 418 -4.64 9.03 2.73
C LYS A 418 -5.54 9.43 3.89
N LYS A 419 -5.16 10.45 4.66
CA LYS A 419 -5.84 10.86 5.88
C LYS A 419 -7.05 11.73 5.57
N ILE A 420 -6.86 12.77 4.76
CA ILE A 420 -7.87 13.79 4.47
C ILE A 420 -8.97 13.25 3.56
N LEU A 421 -8.65 12.38 2.59
CA LEU A 421 -9.61 11.82 1.65
C LEU A 421 -10.10 10.41 2.04
N ARG A 422 -9.90 10.00 3.31
CA ARG A 422 -10.20 8.63 3.74
C ARG A 422 -11.67 8.26 3.54
N ASP A 423 -12.57 9.15 3.91
CA ASP A 423 -14.01 8.97 3.80
C ASP A 423 -14.48 8.90 2.33
N VAL A 424 -13.85 9.68 1.45
CA VAL A 424 -14.06 9.59 -0.01
C VAL A 424 -13.65 8.23 -0.53
N PHE A 425 -12.49 7.71 -0.11
CA PHE A 425 -12.01 6.39 -0.54
C PHE A 425 -12.87 5.24 0.01
N ASP A 426 -13.31 5.33 1.26
CA ASP A 426 -14.23 4.34 1.84
C ASP A 426 -15.58 4.35 1.10
N TRP A 427 -16.12 5.54 0.77
CA TRP A 427 -17.32 5.65 -0.06
C TRP A 427 -17.14 5.05 -1.45
N LEU A 428 -16.01 5.33 -2.13
CA LEU A 428 -15.71 4.76 -3.44
C LEU A 428 -15.64 3.23 -3.39
N ALA A 429 -15.03 2.67 -2.34
CA ALA A 429 -14.96 1.23 -2.13
C ALA A 429 -16.35 0.62 -1.96
N ASP A 430 -17.19 1.19 -1.09
CA ASP A 430 -18.56 0.72 -0.86
C ASP A 430 -19.43 0.85 -2.12
N LYS A 431 -19.29 1.97 -2.82
CA LYS A 431 -20.00 2.20 -4.08
C LYS A 431 -19.60 1.17 -5.14
N ALA A 432 -18.30 0.96 -5.34
CA ALA A 432 -17.79 -0.05 -6.28
C ALA A 432 -18.26 -1.46 -5.90
N LYS A 433 -18.26 -1.80 -4.61
CA LYS A 433 -18.74 -3.10 -4.12
C LYS A 433 -20.21 -3.33 -4.40
N GLY A 434 -21.03 -2.29 -4.21
CA GLY A 434 -22.47 -2.35 -4.42
C GLY A 434 -22.88 -2.38 -5.89
N VAL A 435 -22.19 -1.62 -6.74
CA VAL A 435 -22.56 -1.47 -8.17
C VAL A 435 -21.81 -2.42 -9.11
N LEU A 436 -20.60 -2.86 -8.72
CA LEU A 436 -19.70 -3.72 -9.51
C LEU A 436 -19.15 -4.87 -8.64
N PRO A 437 -20.00 -5.73 -8.04
CA PRO A 437 -19.56 -6.71 -7.05
C PRO A 437 -18.54 -7.73 -7.61
N HIS A 438 -18.68 -8.12 -8.88
CA HIS A 438 -17.76 -9.07 -9.51
C HIS A 438 -16.39 -8.45 -9.78
N GLU A 439 -16.35 -7.24 -10.33
CA GLU A 439 -15.11 -6.51 -10.59
C GLU A 439 -14.43 -6.12 -9.28
N TYR A 440 -15.21 -5.67 -8.28
CA TYR A 440 -14.72 -5.41 -6.92
C TYR A 440 -14.03 -6.65 -6.33
N ALA A 441 -14.68 -7.82 -6.37
CA ALA A 441 -14.11 -9.05 -5.82
C ALA A 441 -12.79 -9.44 -6.51
N ARG A 442 -12.66 -9.20 -7.82
CA ARG A 442 -11.41 -9.44 -8.56
C ARG A 442 -10.30 -8.46 -8.16
N LEU A 443 -10.64 -7.18 -8.02
CA LEU A 443 -9.70 -6.16 -7.55
C LEU A 443 -9.24 -6.46 -6.12
N GLU A 444 -10.19 -6.78 -5.23
CA GLU A 444 -9.92 -7.15 -3.84
C GLU A 444 -9.04 -8.39 -3.76
N ALA A 445 -9.33 -9.45 -4.54
CA ALA A 445 -8.50 -10.65 -4.56
C ALA A 445 -7.04 -10.35 -4.92
N THR A 446 -6.80 -9.38 -5.81
CA THR A 446 -5.44 -8.94 -6.17
C THR A 446 -4.82 -8.08 -5.06
N ALA A 447 -5.57 -7.11 -4.54
CA ALA A 447 -5.10 -6.22 -3.48
C ALA A 447 -4.78 -6.97 -2.18
N CYS A 448 -5.48 -8.06 -1.87
CA CYS A 448 -5.20 -8.91 -0.72
C CYS A 448 -3.89 -9.70 -0.83
N LEU A 449 -3.29 -9.77 -2.02
CA LEU A 449 -1.98 -10.41 -2.25
C LEU A 449 -0.82 -9.42 -2.18
N LEU A 450 -1.08 -8.14 -1.87
CA LEU A 450 -0.02 -7.18 -1.69
C LEU A 450 0.94 -7.62 -0.57
N PRO A 451 2.25 -7.36 -0.72
CA PRO A 451 3.24 -7.80 0.26
C PRO A 451 2.97 -7.27 1.65
N ASP A 452 3.31 -8.09 2.64
CA ASP A 452 3.23 -7.75 4.06
C ASP A 452 1.81 -7.41 4.53
N HIS A 453 0.81 -7.96 3.83
CA HIS A 453 -0.62 -7.63 4.00
C HIS A 453 -0.91 -6.13 3.88
N SER A 454 -0.07 -5.42 3.11
CA SER A 454 -0.24 -4.00 2.86
C SER A 454 -1.59 -3.72 2.21
N SER A 455 -2.16 -2.55 2.48
CA SER A 455 -3.36 -2.07 1.81
C SER A 455 -3.03 -0.82 1.01
N SER A 456 -3.58 -0.75 -0.19
CA SER A 456 -3.66 0.51 -0.93
C SER A 456 -4.52 1.51 -0.14
N ALA A 457 -4.19 2.80 -0.27
CA ALA A 457 -4.98 3.92 0.25
C ALA A 457 -6.43 3.90 -0.28
N VAL A 458 -6.60 3.37 -1.50
CA VAL A 458 -7.84 3.34 -2.27
C VAL A 458 -8.35 1.91 -2.47
N HIS A 459 -8.20 1.04 -1.47
CA HIS A 459 -8.68 -0.35 -1.55
C HIS A 459 -10.17 -0.40 -2.02
N PRO A 460 -10.55 -1.28 -2.97
CA PRO A 460 -9.81 -2.44 -3.50
C PRO A 460 -8.87 -2.10 -4.67
N PHE A 461 -8.78 -0.84 -5.10
CA PHE A 461 -7.90 -0.43 -6.17
C PHE A 461 -6.44 -0.51 -5.72
N GLY A 462 -5.56 -1.05 -6.57
CA GLY A 462 -4.13 -1.21 -6.25
C GLY A 462 -3.34 0.10 -6.24
N GLY A 463 -3.95 1.22 -6.65
CA GLY A 463 -3.26 2.49 -6.70
C GLY A 463 -4.16 3.67 -7.01
N LEU A 464 -3.69 4.85 -6.62
CA LEU A 464 -4.25 6.16 -6.91
C LEU A 464 -3.30 6.90 -7.85
N VAL A 465 -3.83 7.68 -8.78
CA VAL A 465 -3.05 8.63 -9.58
C VAL A 465 -3.75 9.98 -9.50
N LEU A 466 -3.01 11.01 -9.08
CA LEU A 466 -3.49 12.38 -9.11
C LEU A 466 -2.91 13.04 -10.36
N ASN A 467 -3.77 13.43 -11.30
CA ASN A 467 -3.37 14.13 -12.51
C ASN A 467 -3.86 15.58 -12.44
N PHE A 468 -2.93 16.53 -12.39
CA PHE A 468 -3.24 17.95 -12.28
C PHE A 468 -3.25 18.60 -13.66
N ASN A 469 -4.33 19.31 -13.99
CA ASN A 469 -4.47 20.05 -15.25
C ASN A 469 -4.25 19.14 -16.47
N ILE A 470 -4.90 17.98 -16.45
CA ILE A 470 -4.67 16.88 -17.40
C ILE A 470 -4.89 17.30 -18.85
N ALA A 471 -3.91 17.00 -19.69
CA ALA A 471 -3.98 17.14 -21.15
C ALA A 471 -3.39 15.87 -21.76
N SER A 472 -4.18 14.79 -21.75
CA SER A 472 -3.73 13.49 -22.25
C SER A 472 -3.75 13.44 -23.77
N ARG A 473 -2.76 12.74 -24.34
CA ARG A 473 -2.74 12.36 -25.75
C ARG A 473 -2.99 10.86 -25.90
N ALA A 474 -3.41 10.45 -27.09
CA ALA A 474 -3.45 9.06 -27.45
C ALA A 474 -2.06 8.43 -27.27
N HIS A 475 -1.99 7.29 -26.57
CA HIS A 475 -0.75 6.65 -26.14
C HIS A 475 -0.80 5.14 -26.29
#